data_AF-A0AAW4TS24-F1
#
_entry.id   AF-A0AAW4TS24-F1
#
_cell.length_a   1.000
_cell.length_b   1.000
_cell.length_c   1.000
_cell.angle_alpha   90.00
_cell.angle_beta   90.00
_cell.angle_gamma   90.00
#
_symmetry.space_group_name_H-M   'P 1'
#
loop_
_entity.id
_entity.type
_entity.pdbx_description
1 polymer ?
#
loop_
_entity_poly.entity_id
_entity_poly.type
_entity_poly.pdbx_seq_one_letter_code
_entity_poly.pdbx_strand_id
1 'polypeptide(L)'
;MLRPMTAVQSAFVDMCIADAKYHILSLMEVTVIGYEARCCNDLGGNIVVGKYGFCEHQVTLGRELFPDAPGQPEGSGFDEVYYDIICTALDDWLSGPVIPLEQIQSPPPLGYD
;
A
#
# COMPACT_ATOMS: atom_id res chain seq x y z
N MET A 1 -15.65 4.84 14.11
CA MET A 1 -16.48 3.79 13.49
C MET A 1 -16.22 3.88 12.00
N LEU A 2 -15.66 2.82 11.40
CA LEU A 2 -15.45 2.75 9.95
C LEU A 2 -16.79 2.95 9.24
N ARG A 3 -16.85 3.89 8.29
CA ARG A 3 -18.02 4.03 7.42
C ARG A 3 -18.26 2.71 6.69
N PRO A 4 -19.52 2.26 6.56
CA PRO A 4 -19.82 1.12 5.69
C PRO A 4 -19.35 1.44 4.27
N MET A 5 -18.41 0.66 3.75
CA MET A 5 -17.98 0.74 2.35
C MET A 5 -18.87 -0.12 1.46
N THR A 6 -19.11 0.36 0.25
CA THR A 6 -19.71 -0.45 -0.81
C THR A 6 -18.73 -1.55 -1.25
N ALA A 7 -19.24 -2.61 -1.88
CA ALA A 7 -18.39 -3.68 -2.41
C ALA A 7 -17.33 -3.17 -3.41
N VAL A 8 -17.67 -2.14 -4.20
CA VAL A 8 -16.74 -1.53 -5.17
C VAL A 8 -15.62 -0.76 -4.46
N GLN A 9 -15.96 0.00 -3.41
CA GLN A 9 -14.96 0.69 -2.59
C GLN A 9 -14.02 -0.29 -1.90
N SER A 10 -14.57 -1.37 -1.31
CA SER A 10 -13.77 -2.42 -0.68
C SER A 10 -12.80 -3.05 -1.68
N ALA A 11 -13.28 -3.45 -2.87
CA ALA A 11 -12.45 -4.06 -3.90
C ALA A 11 -11.34 -3.12 -4.39
N PHE A 12 -11.63 -1.81 -4.48
CA PHE A 12 -10.62 -0.81 -4.82
C PHE A 12 -9.54 -0.70 -3.72
N VAL A 13 -9.95 -0.63 -2.45
CA VAL A 13 -9.02 -0.59 -1.30
C VAL A 13 -8.13 -1.84 -1.26
N ASP A 14 -8.71 -3.02 -1.48
CA ASP A 14 -7.95 -4.28 -1.53
C ASP A 14 -6.90 -4.25 -2.67
N MET A 15 -7.26 -3.71 -3.82
CA MET A 15 -6.32 -3.51 -4.94
C MET A 15 -5.20 -2.53 -4.57
N CYS A 16 -5.51 -1.42 -3.89
CA CYS A 16 -4.49 -0.48 -3.41
C CYS A 16 -3.50 -1.15 -2.45
N ILE A 17 -4.00 -1.96 -1.51
CA ILE A 17 -3.16 -2.71 -0.57
C ILE A 17 -2.26 -3.70 -1.33
N ALA A 18 -2.81 -4.43 -2.29
CA ALA A 18 -2.05 -5.41 -3.07
C ALA A 18 -0.94 -4.75 -3.91
N ASP A 19 -1.25 -3.64 -4.58
CA ASP A 19 -0.28 -2.88 -5.38
C ASP A 19 0.85 -2.31 -4.51
N ALA A 20 0.51 -1.70 -3.37
CA ALA A 20 1.50 -1.19 -2.43
C ALA A 20 2.44 -2.29 -1.92
N LYS A 21 1.90 -3.46 -1.56
CA LYS A 21 2.71 -4.62 -1.15
C LYS A 21 3.66 -5.06 -2.25
N TYR A 22 3.20 -5.11 -3.50
CA TYR A 22 4.03 -5.47 -4.65
C TYR A 22 5.18 -4.47 -4.85
N HIS A 23 4.90 -3.17 -4.81
CA HIS A 23 5.94 -2.14 -4.91
C HIS A 23 6.96 -2.20 -3.78
N ILE A 24 6.51 -2.41 -2.53
CA ILE A 24 7.40 -2.56 -1.38
C ILE A 24 8.32 -3.77 -1.57
N LEU A 25 7.77 -4.93 -1.94
CA LEU A 25 8.57 -6.15 -2.19
C LEU A 25 9.56 -5.96 -3.33
N SER A 26 9.14 -5.33 -4.44
CA SER A 26 10.02 -5.06 -5.57
C SER A 26 11.21 -4.19 -5.17
N LEU A 27 11.00 -3.18 -4.31
CA LEU A 27 12.08 -2.32 -3.82
C LEU A 27 12.96 -3.00 -2.77
N MET A 28 12.41 -3.91 -1.96
CA MET A 28 13.21 -4.78 -1.07
C MET A 28 14.09 -5.73 -1.88
N GLU A 29 13.56 -6.32 -2.96
CA GLU A 29 14.32 -7.20 -3.87
C GLU A 29 15.52 -6.47 -4.48
N VAL A 30 15.33 -5.21 -4.91
CA VAL A 30 16.42 -4.39 -5.46
C VAL A 30 17.26 -3.67 -4.40
N THR A 31 17.13 -4.04 -3.12
CA THR A 31 17.88 -3.51 -1.95
C THR A 31 17.71 -2.01 -1.66
N VAL A 32 16.67 -1.38 -2.22
CA VAL A 32 16.39 0.05 -2.04
C VAL A 32 15.76 0.32 -0.67
N ILE A 33 15.14 -0.68 -0.04
CA ILE A 33 14.58 -0.59 1.32
C ILE A 33 14.95 -1.85 2.11
N GLY A 34 15.19 -1.71 3.41
CA GLY A 34 15.61 -2.80 4.28
C GLY A 34 14.46 -3.77 4.60
N TYR A 35 14.78 -5.07 4.67
CA TYR A 35 13.85 -6.12 5.08
C TYR A 35 13.46 -6.02 6.57
N GLU A 36 14.14 -5.17 7.34
CA GLU A 36 13.80 -4.89 8.73
C GLU A 36 12.61 -3.94 8.93
N ALA A 37 12.01 -3.40 7.87
CA ALA A 37 10.86 -2.50 7.98
C ALA A 37 9.66 -3.20 8.62
N ARG A 38 9.14 -2.64 9.71
CA ARG A 38 8.02 -3.21 10.49
C ARG A 38 6.74 -2.41 10.37
N CYS A 39 6.82 -1.20 9.81
CA CYS A 39 5.68 -0.34 9.52
C CYS A 39 6.00 0.57 8.32
N CYS A 40 4.97 1.23 7.79
CA CYS A 40 5.09 2.14 6.65
C CYS A 40 6.08 3.29 6.92
N ASN A 41 6.22 3.73 8.17
CA ASN A 41 7.18 4.77 8.55
C ASN A 41 8.63 4.31 8.42
N ASP A 42 8.93 3.02 8.61
CA ASP A 42 10.29 2.48 8.49
C ASP A 42 10.77 2.49 7.03
N LEU A 43 9.82 2.43 6.09
CA LEU A 43 10.12 2.44 4.65
C LEU A 43 10.65 3.79 4.17
N GLY A 44 10.35 4.89 4.89
CA GLY A 44 10.78 6.25 4.52
C GLY A 44 12.27 6.56 4.77
N GLY A 45 13.01 5.67 5.43
CA GLY A 45 14.42 5.89 5.77
C GLY A 45 15.36 5.93 4.56
N ASN A 46 15.03 5.20 3.48
CA ASN A 46 15.90 5.02 2.32
C ASN A 46 15.31 5.54 0.99
N ILE A 47 14.05 6.01 1.01
CA ILE A 47 13.35 6.52 -0.17
C ILE A 47 12.52 7.76 0.18
N VAL A 48 12.52 8.74 -0.72
CA VAL A 48 11.62 9.90 -0.60
C VAL A 48 10.26 9.48 -1.13
N VAL A 49 9.33 9.22 -0.22
CA VAL A 49 7.92 8.99 -0.56
C VAL A 49 7.07 10.22 -0.24
N GLY A 50 5.99 10.40 -0.99
CA GLY A 50 5.03 11.47 -0.76
C GLY A 50 4.15 11.22 0.47
N LYS A 51 3.11 12.05 0.63
CA LYS A 51 2.14 11.96 1.74
C LYS A 51 1.50 10.58 1.87
N TYR A 52 1.29 9.90 0.75
CA TYR A 52 0.62 8.60 0.67
C TYR A 52 1.56 7.45 0.33
N GLY A 53 2.86 7.60 0.55
CA GLY A 53 3.79 6.49 0.43
C GLY A 53 3.79 5.87 -0.97
N PHE A 54 3.51 4.57 -1.02
CA PHE A 54 3.40 3.77 -2.24
C PHE A 54 2.02 3.85 -2.93
N CYS A 55 1.08 4.62 -2.37
CA CYS A 55 -0.30 4.72 -2.87
C CYS A 55 -0.65 6.09 -3.46
N GLU A 56 0.32 6.96 -3.76
CA GLU A 56 0.07 8.32 -4.29
C GLU A 56 -0.88 8.34 -5.50
N HIS A 57 -0.63 7.45 -6.47
CA HIS A 57 -1.48 7.34 -7.66
C HIS A 57 -2.87 6.80 -7.32
N GLN A 58 -2.93 5.78 -6.46
CA GLN A 58 -4.17 5.12 -6.05
C GLN A 58 -5.06 6.04 -5.22
N VAL A 59 -4.48 6.90 -4.37
CA VAL A 59 -5.23 7.89 -3.60
C VAL A 59 -5.81 8.96 -4.51
N THR A 60 -5.06 9.39 -5.53
CA THR A 60 -5.56 10.33 -6.54
C THR A 60 -6.75 9.73 -7.29
N LEU A 61 -6.60 8.50 -7.80
CA LEU A 61 -7.70 7.77 -8.46
C LEU A 61 -8.89 7.52 -7.52
N GLY A 62 -8.64 7.16 -6.27
CA GLY A 62 -9.68 6.91 -5.27
C GLY A 62 -10.53 8.14 -5.00
N ARG A 63 -9.91 9.33 -4.95
CA ARG A 63 -10.61 10.61 -4.80
C ARG A 63 -11.50 10.94 -6.00
N GLU A 64 -11.05 10.63 -7.22
CA GLU A 64 -11.85 10.82 -8.44
C GLU A 64 -13.03 9.85 -8.51
N LEU A 65 -12.82 8.58 -8.13
CA LEU A 65 -13.82 7.52 -8.20
C LEU A 65 -14.83 7.58 -7.05
N PHE A 66 -14.42 8.09 -5.89
CA PHE A 66 -15.24 8.15 -4.67
C PHE A 66 -15.21 9.57 -4.09
N PRO A 67 -15.89 10.53 -4.74
CA PRO A 67 -15.86 11.93 -4.32
C PRO A 67 -16.51 12.12 -2.95
N ASP A 68 -16.08 13.17 -2.27
CA ASP A 68 -16.61 13.54 -0.97
C ASP A 68 -18.11 13.88 -1.01
N ALA A 69 -18.79 13.65 0.12
CA ALA A 69 -20.15 14.10 0.29
C ALA A 69 -20.21 15.64 0.23
N PRO A 70 -21.31 16.23 -0.27
CA PRO A 70 -21.46 17.68 -0.35
C PRO A 70 -21.20 18.36 1.02
N GLY A 71 -20.33 19.37 1.03
CA GLY A 71 -19.97 20.14 2.23
C GLY A 71 -18.83 19.56 3.08
N GLN A 72 -18.18 18.48 2.64
CA GLN A 72 -16.94 17.99 3.25
C GLN A 72 -15.69 18.62 2.60
N PRO A 73 -14.56 18.72 3.33
CA PRO A 73 -13.28 19.10 2.74
C PRO A 73 -12.86 18.15 1.62
N GLU A 74 -12.26 18.67 0.56
CA GLU A 74 -11.78 17.89 -0.57
C GLU A 74 -10.71 16.87 -0.13
N GLY A 75 -10.93 15.60 -0.50
CA GLY A 75 -10.10 14.46 -0.15
C GLY A 75 -10.40 13.83 1.20
N SER A 76 -11.33 14.37 2.00
CA SER A 76 -11.57 13.92 3.39
C SER A 76 -12.01 12.45 3.50
N GLY A 77 -12.80 11.95 2.56
CA GLY A 77 -13.34 10.60 2.60
C GLY A 77 -12.30 9.53 2.28
N PHE A 78 -11.49 9.72 1.23
CA PHE A 78 -10.51 8.72 0.82
C PHE A 78 -9.18 8.84 1.59
N ASP A 79 -8.83 10.03 2.10
CA ASP A 79 -7.68 10.20 2.98
C ASP A 79 -7.84 9.39 4.28
N GLU A 80 -9.04 9.43 4.88
CA GLU A 80 -9.36 8.61 6.06
C GLU A 80 -9.21 7.11 5.76
N VAL A 81 -9.72 6.66 4.61
CA VAL A 81 -9.57 5.26 4.16
C VAL A 81 -8.10 4.87 4.01
N TYR A 82 -7.28 5.76 3.46
CA TYR A 82 -5.84 5.49 3.34
C TYR A 82 -5.18 5.30 4.70
N TYR A 83 -5.35 6.25 5.63
CA TYR A 83 -4.67 6.20 6.93
C TYR A 83 -5.23 5.10 7.85
N ASP A 84 -6.55 4.90 7.89
CA ASP A 84 -7.18 3.99 8.84
C ASP A 84 -7.24 2.53 8.36
N ILE A 85 -7.12 2.29 7.05
CA ILE A 85 -7.32 0.95 6.47
C ILE A 85 -6.08 0.50 5.72
N ILE A 86 -5.63 1.29 4.74
CA ILE A 86 -4.53 0.88 3.86
C ILE A 86 -3.24 0.85 4.67
N CYS A 87 -2.89 1.92 5.40
CA CYS A 87 -1.70 1.95 6.25
C CYS A 87 -1.75 0.86 7.33
N THR A 88 -2.88 0.69 8.02
CA THR A 88 -3.01 -0.35 9.05
C THR A 88 -2.82 -1.75 8.46
N ALA A 89 -3.41 -2.05 7.30
CA ALA A 89 -3.23 -3.36 6.65
C ALA A 89 -1.78 -3.60 6.16
N LEU A 90 -1.06 -2.53 5.80
CA LEU A 90 0.35 -2.60 5.44
C LEU A 90 1.24 -2.77 6.69
N ASP A 91 0.96 -2.06 7.77
CA ASP A 91 1.69 -2.20 9.05
C ASP A 91 1.50 -3.59 9.66
N ASP A 92 0.27 -4.12 9.65
CA ASP A 92 -0.03 -5.50 10.08
C ASP A 92 0.71 -6.53 9.21
N TRP A 93 0.85 -6.25 7.91
CA TRP A 93 1.59 -7.12 7.00
C TRP A 93 3.11 -7.05 7.22
N LEU A 94 3.66 -5.85 7.38
CA LEU A 94 5.09 -5.62 7.63
C LEU A 94 5.54 -6.13 9.01
N SER A 95 4.66 -6.07 10.01
CA SER A 95 4.90 -6.61 11.34
C SER A 95 4.74 -8.13 11.44
N GLY A 96 4.18 -8.76 10.40
CA GLY A 96 4.05 -10.21 10.25
C GLY A 96 5.40 -10.92 10.21
N PRO A 97 5.42 -12.26 10.30
CA PRO A 97 6.67 -13.02 10.25
C PRO A 97 7.39 -12.72 8.94
N VAL A 98 8.56 -12.06 9.06
CA VAL A 98 9.48 -11.80 7.95
C VAL A 98 9.70 -13.11 7.21
N ILE A 99 9.26 -13.20 5.95
CA ILE A 99 9.62 -14.33 5.09
C ILE A 99 11.15 -14.31 5.05
N PRO A 100 11.83 -15.35 5.58
CA PRO A 100 13.29 -15.38 5.57
C PRO A 100 13.77 -15.20 4.14
N LEU A 101 14.85 -14.43 3.94
CA LEU A 101 15.44 -14.22 2.61
C LEU A 101 15.70 -15.55 1.88
N GLU A 102 16.00 -16.61 2.64
CA GLU A 102 16.21 -17.96 2.11
C GLU A 102 14.97 -18.62 1.49
N GLN A 103 13.77 -18.08 1.76
CA GLN A 103 12.49 -18.56 1.24
C GLN A 103 12.00 -17.75 0.04
N ILE A 104 12.65 -16.64 -0.31
CA ILE A 104 12.34 -15.87 -1.52
C ILE A 104 12.93 -16.63 -2.71
N GLN A 105 12.05 -17.24 -3.50
CA GLN A 105 12.43 -17.85 -4.78
C GLN A 105 12.29 -16.83 -5.89
N SER A 106 13.33 -16.68 -6.71
CA SER A 106 13.21 -15.91 -7.96
C SER A 106 12.09 -16.52 -8.83
N PRO A 107 11.36 -15.69 -9.58
CA PRO A 107 10.37 -16.20 -10.53
C PRO A 107 11.02 -17.22 -11.48
N PRO A 108 10.28 -18.26 -11.90
CA PRO A 108 10.79 -19.23 -12.85
C PRO A 108 11.26 -18.52 -14.12
N PRO A 109 12.39 -18.94 -14.71
CA PRO A 109 12.91 -18.30 -15.91
C PRO A 109 11.82 -18.28 -16.98
N LEU A 110 11.55 -17.09 -17.52
CA LEU A 110 10.71 -16.96 -18.71
C LEU A 110 11.51 -17.64 -19.84
N GLY A 111 11.06 -18.83 -20.25
CA GLY A 111 11.74 -19.69 -21.21
C GLY A 111 11.84 -19.08 -22.61
N TYR A 112 12.72 -18.10 -22.76
CA TYR A 112 13.19 -17.60 -24.05
C TYR A 112 14.61 -18.15 -24.25
N ASP A 113 14.68 -19.37 -24.75
CA ASP A 113 15.86 -19.89 -25.48
C ASP A 113 15.91 -19.24 -26.88
#